data_AF-A0AAD6TPU5-F1
#
_entry.id   AF-A0AAD6TPU5-F1
#
_cell.length_a   1.000
_cell.length_b   1.000
_cell.length_c   1.000
_cell.angle_alpha   90.00
_cell.angle_beta   90.00
_cell.angle_gamma   90.00
#
_symmetry.space_group_name_H-M   'P 1'
#
loop_
_entity.id
_entity.type
_entity.pdbx_description
1 polymer ?
#
loop_
_entity_poly.entity_id
_entity_poly.type
_entity_poly.pdbx_seq_one_letter_code
_entity_poly.pdbx_strand_id
1 'polypeptide(L)'
;MHSLLRAALRAPPSPSDKAGTFYMYEIRPRQPNRPVRRAQAKLGRAKDPLKRKVQWFRKCRGQRQRWWCYWRVPFAAKFERLIHLHFKLRGAWLGRQPCDFCPTKHQEKYDLEACGGRAGVRAAVELYLGLLRWRILRVDM
;
A
#
# COMPACT_ATOMS: atom_id res chain seq x y z
N MET A 1 16.27 3.93 -10.84
CA MET A 1 15.49 4.13 -9.58
C MET A 1 15.53 5.61 -9.17
N HIS A 2 14.39 6.24 -8.90
CA HIS A 2 14.27 7.67 -8.56
C HIS A 2 15.11 8.07 -7.32
N SER A 3 15.63 9.30 -7.26
CA SER A 3 16.50 9.80 -6.18
C SER A 3 15.85 9.69 -4.78
N LEU A 4 14.61 10.16 -4.65
CA LEU A 4 13.81 10.06 -3.41
C LEU A 4 13.65 8.61 -2.91
N LEU A 5 13.42 7.67 -3.82
CA LEU A 5 13.23 6.26 -3.49
C LEU A 5 14.56 5.62 -3.04
N ARG A 6 15.67 5.97 -3.70
CA ARG A 6 17.03 5.62 -3.26
C ARG A 6 17.30 6.14 -1.85
N ALA A 7 16.99 7.41 -1.58
CA ALA A 7 17.17 8.01 -0.27
C ALA A 7 16.34 7.29 0.82
N ALA A 8 15.06 7.02 0.55
CA ALA A 8 14.19 6.30 1.48
C ALA A 8 14.66 4.87 1.76
N LEU A 9 15.20 4.18 0.75
CA LEU A 9 15.78 2.85 0.94
C LEU A 9 17.05 2.92 1.81
N ARG A 10 17.85 3.98 1.60
CA ARG A 10 19.11 4.25 2.32
C ARG A 10 18.95 4.72 3.76
N ALA A 11 17.85 5.37 4.11
CA ALA A 11 17.59 5.75 5.49
C ALA A 11 17.50 4.51 6.38
N PRO A 12 18.10 4.46 7.57
CA PRO A 12 17.89 3.34 8.50
C PRO A 12 16.40 3.23 8.90
N PRO A 13 15.90 2.03 9.24
CA PRO A 13 14.61 1.91 9.92
C PRO A 13 14.59 2.74 11.21
N SER A 14 13.42 3.28 11.56
CA SER A 14 13.24 3.92 12.87
C SER A 14 13.37 2.89 13.99
N PRO A 15 13.87 3.25 15.19
CA PRO A 15 13.82 2.36 16.36
C PRO A 15 12.42 1.85 16.70
N SER A 16 11.39 2.64 16.36
CA SER A 16 9.99 2.29 16.53
C SER A 16 9.40 1.43 15.40
N ASP A 17 10.17 1.15 14.35
CA ASP A 17 9.72 0.36 13.21
C ASP A 17 9.81 -1.13 13.53
N LYS A 18 8.64 -1.74 13.74
CA LYS A 18 8.52 -3.14 14.17
C LYS A 18 8.10 -4.04 13.01
N ALA A 19 8.31 -5.33 13.21
CA ALA A 19 7.73 -6.34 12.36
C ALA A 19 6.20 -6.22 12.34
N GLY A 20 5.60 -6.49 11.19
CA GLY A 20 4.17 -6.35 11.03
C GLY A 20 3.68 -6.97 9.73
N THR A 21 2.41 -6.71 9.43
CA THR A 21 1.77 -7.23 8.23
C THR A 21 1.44 -6.09 7.29
N PHE A 22 2.02 -6.12 6.10
CA PHE A 22 1.58 -5.30 4.97
C PHE A 22 0.44 -6.01 4.27
N TYR A 23 -0.59 -5.29 3.86
CA TYR A 23 -1.78 -5.87 3.27
C TYR A 23 -2.26 -5.10 2.06
N MET A 24 -3.05 -5.81 1.26
CA MET A 24 -3.65 -5.29 0.06
C MET A 24 -5.07 -5.81 -0.17
N TYR A 25 -5.94 -4.91 -0.59
CA TYR A 25 -7.23 -5.29 -1.18
C TYR A 25 -7.62 -4.33 -2.29
N GLU A 26 -8.43 -4.85 -3.20
CA GLU A 26 -9.05 -4.06 -4.26
C GLU A 26 -10.29 -3.38 -3.74
N ILE A 27 -10.48 -2.14 -4.16
CA ILE A 27 -11.69 -1.36 -3.95
C ILE A 27 -12.34 -1.19 -5.31
N ARG A 28 -13.60 -1.59 -5.41
CA ARG A 28 -14.47 -1.28 -6.54
C ARG A 28 -15.61 -0.38 -6.05
N PRO A 29 -15.88 0.76 -6.71
CA PRO A 29 -17.09 1.53 -6.42
C PRO A 29 -18.32 0.66 -6.66
N ARG A 30 -19.34 0.78 -5.79
CA ARG A 30 -20.59 0.02 -5.94
C ARG A 30 -21.67 0.79 -6.73
N GLN A 31 -21.34 1.91 -7.38
CA GLN A 31 -22.37 2.77 -7.98
C GLN A 31 -22.81 2.23 -9.36
N PRO A 32 -24.10 1.93 -9.57
CA PRO A 32 -24.62 1.48 -10.86
C PRO A 32 -24.68 2.59 -11.93
N ASN A 33 -24.81 3.86 -11.53
CA ASN A 33 -25.09 4.99 -12.44
C ASN A 33 -23.92 5.98 -12.61
N ARG A 34 -22.69 5.59 -12.25
CA ARG A 34 -21.49 6.37 -12.59
C ARG A 34 -20.61 5.56 -13.51
N PRO A 35 -19.88 6.20 -14.46
CA PRO A 35 -18.88 5.50 -15.24
C PRO A 35 -17.97 4.73 -14.29
N VAL A 36 -17.73 3.45 -14.60
CA VAL A 36 -16.95 2.54 -13.76
C VAL A 36 -15.61 3.21 -13.49
N ARG A 37 -15.43 3.78 -12.28
CA ARG A 37 -14.11 4.27 -11.88
C ARG A 37 -13.18 3.05 -11.90
N ARG A 38 -12.00 3.24 -12.51
CA ARG A 38 -10.92 2.25 -12.56
C ARG A 38 -10.76 1.57 -11.20
N ALA A 39 -10.46 0.28 -11.21
CA ALA A 39 -10.24 -0.47 -9.98
C ALA A 39 -9.13 0.22 -9.17
N GLN A 40 -9.33 0.31 -7.85
CA GLN A 40 -8.37 0.95 -6.96
C GLN A 40 -7.72 -0.09 -6.06
N ALA A 41 -6.44 0.07 -5.75
CA ALA A 41 -5.78 -0.66 -4.69
C ALA A 41 -5.80 0.12 -3.39
N LYS A 42 -6.16 -0.56 -2.29
CA LYS A 42 -5.81 -0.15 -0.95
C LYS A 42 -4.58 -0.92 -0.50
N LEU A 43 -3.56 -0.18 -0.11
CA LEU A 43 -2.34 -0.70 0.50
C LEU A 43 -2.24 -0.25 1.95
N GLY A 44 -1.50 -0.93 2.80
CA GLY A 44 -1.18 -0.42 4.14
C GLY A 44 -0.66 -1.49 5.08
N ARG A 45 -0.40 -1.12 6.33
CA ARG A 45 0.05 -2.06 7.37
C ARG A 45 -0.91 -2.17 8.55
N ALA A 46 -0.96 -3.34 9.18
CA ALA A 46 -1.70 -3.58 10.42
C ALA A 46 -1.11 -4.78 11.18
N LYS A 47 -1.37 -4.85 12.50
CA LYS A 47 -1.14 -6.08 13.28
C LYS A 47 -2.14 -7.18 12.86
N ASP A 48 -3.39 -6.78 12.66
CA ASP A 48 -4.49 -7.62 12.17
C ASP A 48 -5.11 -6.96 10.92
N PRO A 49 -4.75 -7.43 9.72
CA PRO A 49 -5.25 -6.88 8.47
C PRO A 49 -6.74 -7.12 8.21
N LEU A 50 -7.30 -8.24 8.71
CA LEU A 50 -8.71 -8.56 8.49
C LEU A 50 -9.58 -7.64 9.34
N LYS A 51 -9.24 -7.45 10.62
CA LYS A 51 -9.89 -6.45 11.47
C LYS A 51 -9.76 -5.04 10.87
N ARG A 52 -8.59 -4.69 10.33
CA ARG A 52 -8.37 -3.40 9.67
C ARG A 52 -9.22 -3.21 8.42
N LYS A 53 -9.39 -4.26 7.61
CA LYS A 53 -10.31 -4.26 6.46
C LYS A 53 -11.75 -3.98 6.91
N VAL A 54 -12.24 -4.64 7.95
CA VAL A 54 -13.58 -4.43 8.50
C VAL A 54 -13.77 -2.99 9.00
N GLN A 55 -12.79 -2.44 9.74
CA GLN A 55 -12.82 -1.03 10.16
C GLN A 55 -12.95 -0.09 8.97
N TRP A 56 -12.19 -0.35 7.91
CA TRP A 56 -12.21 0.47 6.72
C TRP A 56 -13.53 0.36 5.96
N PHE A 57 -14.10 -0.86 5.86
CA PHE A 57 -15.43 -1.08 5.31
C PHE A 57 -16.52 -0.31 6.06
N ARG A 58 -16.51 -0.36 7.40
CA ARG A 58 -17.47 0.39 8.22
C ARG A 58 -17.40 1.89 7.98
N LYS A 59 -16.21 2.40 7.68
CA LYS A 59 -15.95 3.81 7.38
C LYS A 59 -16.34 4.21 5.95
N CYS A 60 -16.15 3.32 4.97
CA CYS A 60 -16.36 3.58 3.54
C CYS A 60 -17.40 2.61 2.94
N ARG A 61 -18.65 2.68 3.44
CA ARG A 61 -19.68 1.65 3.22
C ARG A 61 -20.13 1.45 1.76
N GLY A 62 -19.94 2.44 0.89
CA GLY A 62 -20.37 2.34 -0.53
C GLY A 62 -19.37 1.65 -1.47
N GLN A 63 -18.36 0.96 -0.94
CA GLN A 63 -17.32 0.31 -1.72
C GLN A 63 -17.32 -1.20 -1.53
N ARG A 64 -17.27 -1.94 -2.65
CA ARG A 64 -16.97 -3.38 -2.64
C ARG A 64 -15.47 -3.57 -2.46
N GLN A 65 -15.10 -4.50 -1.57
CA GLN A 65 -13.70 -4.81 -1.29
C GLN A 65 -13.41 -6.28 -1.54
N ARG A 66 -12.44 -6.55 -2.42
CA ARG A 66 -11.94 -7.91 -2.66
C ARG A 66 -10.57 -8.04 -1.99
N TRP A 67 -10.50 -8.90 -0.98
CA TRP A 67 -9.22 -9.22 -0.35
C TRP A 67 -8.29 -9.86 -1.38
N TRP A 68 -7.02 -9.47 -1.36
CA TRP A 68 -6.02 -10.07 -2.22
C TRP A 68 -5.02 -10.86 -1.41
N CYS A 69 -4.19 -10.18 -0.62
CA CYS A 69 -3.05 -10.82 0.04
C CYS A 69 -2.48 -9.93 1.15
N TYR A 70 -1.60 -10.54 1.92
CA TYR A 70 -0.80 -9.88 2.93
C TYR A 70 0.60 -10.51 3.00
N TRP A 71 1.56 -9.75 3.52
CA TRP A 71 2.95 -10.17 3.68
C TRP A 71 3.43 -9.80 5.09
N ARG A 72 4.13 -10.73 5.73
CA ARG A 72 4.90 -10.44 6.95
C ARG A 72 6.20 -9.73 6.56
N VAL A 73 6.46 -8.61 7.21
CA VAL A 73 7.62 -7.76 6.93
C VAL A 73 8.32 -7.35 8.23
N PRO A 74 9.67 -7.28 8.24
CA PRO A 74 10.43 -6.99 9.47
C PRO A 74 10.35 -5.52 9.90
N PHE A 75 10.16 -4.60 8.94
CA PHE A 75 10.08 -3.16 9.17
C PHE A 75 8.84 -2.61 8.48
N ALA A 76 7.67 -2.78 9.12
CA ALA A 76 6.40 -2.55 8.45
C ALA A 76 6.21 -1.09 8.02
N ALA A 77 6.65 -0.12 8.81
CA ALA A 77 6.48 1.29 8.50
C ALA A 77 7.40 1.75 7.37
N LYS A 78 8.68 1.35 7.39
CA LYS A 78 9.62 1.63 6.30
C LYS A 78 9.20 0.93 5.02
N PHE A 79 8.79 -0.34 5.10
CA PHE A 79 8.31 -1.10 3.95
C PHE A 79 7.08 -0.43 3.31
N GLU A 80 6.07 -0.11 4.12
CA GLU A 80 4.87 0.62 3.67
C GLU A 80 5.23 1.94 2.97
N ARG A 81 6.15 2.73 3.57
CA ARG A 81 6.62 4.00 2.98
C ARG A 81 7.29 3.81 1.62
N LEU A 82 8.13 2.79 1.47
CA LEU A 82 8.80 2.49 0.19
C LEU A 82 7.79 2.12 -0.90
N ILE A 83 6.80 1.30 -0.57
CA ILE A 83 5.75 0.91 -1.50
C ILE A 83 4.90 2.13 -1.91
N HIS A 84 4.46 2.95 -0.95
CA HIS A 84 3.71 4.17 -1.24
C HIS A 84 4.51 5.13 -2.13
N LEU A 85 5.80 5.31 -1.85
CA LEU A 85 6.68 6.17 -2.63
C LEU A 85 6.89 5.62 -4.06
N HIS A 86 7.07 4.31 -4.20
CA HIS A 86 7.19 3.67 -5.52
C HIS A 86 5.99 3.98 -6.41
N PHE A 87 4.76 3.73 -5.93
CA PHE A 87 3.57 3.98 -6.73
C PHE A 87 3.27 5.46 -6.92
N LYS A 88 3.59 6.31 -5.94
CA LYS A 88 3.52 7.77 -6.11
C LYS A 88 4.37 8.25 -7.27
N LEU A 89 5.63 7.81 -7.34
CA LEU A 89 6.56 8.23 -8.38
C LEU A 89 6.21 7.69 -9.77
N ARG A 90 5.33 6.69 -9.85
CA ARG A 90 4.74 6.19 -11.09
C ARG A 90 3.42 6.87 -11.47
N GLY A 91 3.01 7.90 -10.73
CA GLY A 91 1.75 8.61 -10.98
C GLY A 91 0.48 7.85 -10.55
N ALA A 92 0.60 6.72 -9.87
CA ALA A 92 -0.55 5.89 -9.49
C ALA A 92 -1.28 6.38 -8.21
N TRP A 93 -0.80 7.45 -7.57
CA TRP A 93 -1.33 7.88 -6.27
C TRP A 93 -2.67 8.62 -6.38
N LEU A 94 -3.72 8.06 -5.78
CA LEU A 94 -5.05 8.68 -5.69
C LEU A 94 -5.32 9.32 -4.32
N GLY A 95 -4.34 9.31 -3.43
CA GLY A 95 -4.53 9.72 -2.04
C GLY A 95 -4.72 11.22 -1.89
N ARG A 96 -5.28 11.61 -0.74
CA ARG A 96 -5.69 13.00 -0.39
C ARG A 96 -6.86 13.59 -1.17
N GLN A 97 -7.38 12.87 -2.17
CA GLN A 97 -8.67 13.19 -2.76
C GLN A 97 -9.82 12.97 -1.75
N PRO A 98 -10.91 13.77 -1.82
CA PRO A 98 -12.12 13.51 -1.06
C PRO A 98 -12.59 12.07 -1.30
N CYS A 99 -12.92 11.36 -0.23
CA CYS A 99 -13.55 10.06 -0.37
C CYS A 99 -15.03 10.28 -0.66
N ASP A 100 -15.55 9.69 -1.74
CA ASP A 100 -16.98 9.81 -2.08
C ASP A 100 -17.93 9.20 -1.03
N PHE A 101 -17.39 8.52 -0.01
CA PHE A 101 -18.16 7.70 0.95
C PHE A 101 -17.88 8.04 2.42
N CYS A 102 -16.91 8.90 2.70
CA CYS A 102 -16.59 9.30 4.07
C CYS A 102 -15.87 10.65 4.08
N PRO A 103 -15.87 11.40 5.20
CA PRO A 103 -15.24 12.71 5.27
C PRO A 103 -13.71 12.67 5.27
N THR A 104 -13.09 11.48 5.25
CA THR A 104 -11.63 11.37 5.42
C THR A 104 -10.88 11.21 4.10
N LYS A 105 -9.75 11.92 4.03
CA LYS A 105 -8.76 11.80 2.96
C LYS A 105 -7.94 10.52 3.14
N HIS A 106 -8.11 9.54 2.27
CA HIS A 106 -7.33 8.31 2.32
C HIS A 106 -6.00 8.50 1.61
N GLN A 107 -4.87 8.38 2.31
CA GLN A 107 -3.54 8.49 1.70
C GLN A 107 -3.10 7.20 0.99
N GLU A 108 -3.81 6.12 1.25
CA GLU A 108 -3.36 4.76 0.97
C GLU A 108 -4.11 4.13 -0.24
N LYS A 109 -4.70 4.96 -1.12
CA LYS A 109 -5.42 4.54 -2.34
C LYS A 109 -4.58 4.79 -3.59
N TYR A 110 -4.63 3.83 -4.51
CA TYR A 110 -3.86 3.85 -5.75
C TYR A 110 -4.72 3.41 -6.93
N ASP A 111 -4.48 3.98 -8.11
CA ASP A 111 -5.04 3.48 -9.36
C ASP A 111 -4.36 2.14 -9.67
N LEU A 112 -5.17 1.09 -9.77
CA LEU A 112 -4.62 -0.25 -9.94
C LEU A 112 -4.01 -0.47 -11.33
N GLU A 113 -4.56 0.15 -12.37
CA GLU A 113 -4.02 0.04 -13.74
C GLU A 113 -2.67 0.74 -13.81
N ALA A 114 -2.56 1.94 -13.22
CA ALA A 114 -1.29 2.66 -13.13
C ALA A 114 -0.22 1.92 -12.29
N CYS A 115 -0.64 1.03 -11.39
CA CYS A 115 0.27 0.13 -10.66
C CYS A 115 0.72 -1.10 -11.48
N GLY A 116 0.27 -1.28 -12.73
CA GLY A 116 0.51 -2.50 -13.51
C GLY A 116 -0.34 -3.69 -13.03
N GLY A 117 -1.52 -3.41 -12.47
CA GLY A 117 -2.43 -4.42 -11.98
C GLY A 117 -1.91 -5.17 -10.74
N ARG A 118 -2.48 -6.34 -10.48
CA ARG A 118 -2.06 -7.26 -9.40
C ARG A 118 -0.58 -7.63 -9.49
N ALA A 119 -0.13 -7.96 -10.70
CA ALA A 119 1.22 -8.41 -10.96
C ALA A 119 2.24 -7.30 -10.68
N GLY A 120 1.99 -6.09 -11.14
CA GLY A 120 2.87 -4.94 -10.87
C GLY A 120 2.96 -4.62 -9.38
N VAL A 121 1.85 -4.72 -8.63
CA VAL A 121 1.91 -4.53 -7.17
C VAL A 121 2.73 -5.63 -6.47
N ARG A 122 2.50 -6.89 -6.85
CA ARG A 122 3.25 -8.02 -6.30
C ARG A 122 4.75 -7.90 -6.58
N ALA A 123 5.13 -7.56 -7.81
CA ALA A 123 6.53 -7.38 -8.20
C ALA A 123 7.20 -6.27 -7.40
N ALA A 124 6.51 -5.15 -7.17
CA ALA A 124 7.03 -4.08 -6.30
C ALA A 124 7.23 -4.56 -4.86
N VAL A 125 6.24 -5.27 -4.30
CA VAL A 125 6.33 -5.83 -2.94
C VAL A 125 7.54 -6.76 -2.80
N GLU A 126 7.70 -7.72 -3.72
CA GLU A 126 8.80 -8.68 -3.72
C GLU A 126 10.16 -8.00 -3.85
N LEU A 127 10.29 -7.01 -4.74
CA LEU A 127 11.50 -6.21 -4.91
C LEU A 127 11.93 -5.56 -3.59
N TYR A 128 11.03 -4.84 -2.90
CA TYR A 128 11.40 -4.13 -1.68
C TYR A 128 11.56 -5.05 -0.47
N LEU A 129 10.83 -6.18 -0.41
CA LEU A 129 11.09 -7.23 0.57
C LEU A 129 12.53 -7.72 0.44
N GLY A 130 12.96 -8.04 -0.79
CA GLY A 130 14.32 -8.47 -1.08
C GLY A 130 15.33 -7.41 -0.66
N LEU A 131 15.20 -6.18 -1.15
CA LEU A 131 16.14 -5.09 -0.86
C LEU A 131 16.29 -4.79 0.63
N LEU A 132 15.20 -4.86 1.42
CA LEU A 132 15.28 -4.67 2.87
C LEU A 132 15.98 -5.84 3.56
N ARG A 133 15.71 -7.10 3.16
CA ARG A 133 16.38 -8.28 3.73
C ARG A 133 17.88 -8.26 3.44
N TRP A 134 18.28 -8.04 2.18
CA TRP A 134 19.68 -7.96 1.78
C TRP A 134 20.46 -6.87 2.52
N ARG A 135 19.80 -5.74 2.82
CA ARG A 135 20.45 -4.65 3.54
C ARG A 135 20.70 -4.99 5.02
N ILE A 136 19.76 -5.68 5.68
CA ILE A 136 19.96 -6.14 7.08
C ILE A 136 21.21 -7.02 7.14
N LEU A 137 21.32 -7.98 6.22
CA LEU A 137 22.49 -8.87 6.14
C LEU A 137 23.83 -8.14 5.92
N ARG A 138 23.85 -6.88 5.47
CA ARG A 138 25.07 -6.08 5.28
C ARG A 138 25.35 -5.08 6.40
N VAL A 139 24.40 -4.86 7.30
CA VAL A 139 24.58 -3.96 8.47
C VAL A 139 24.96 -4.78 9.71
N ASP A 140 24.65 -6.08 9.70
CA ASP A 140 24.97 -7.03 10.78
C ASP A 140 26.24 -7.89 10.50
N MET A 141 27.04 -7.55 9.48
CA MET A 141 28.39 -8.09 9.21
C MET A 141 29.41 -6.97 9.33
#